data_AF-A0A2V6G883-F1
#
_entry.id   AF-A0A2V6G883-F1
#
_cell.length_a   1.000
_cell.length_b   1.000
_cell.length_c   1.000
_cell.angle_alpha   90.00
_cell.angle_beta   90.00
_cell.angle_gamma   90.00
#
_symmetry.space_group_name_H-M   'P 1'
#
loop_
_entity.id
_entity.type
_entity.pdbx_description
1 polymer ?
#
loop_
_entity_poly.entity_id
_entity_poly.type
_entity_poly.pdbx_seq_one_letter_code
_entity_poly.pdbx_strand_id
1 'polypeptide(L)'
;TLKTIGAVASPKSDVKLQHLSGPVGIGRIYYLLFQSERGWQLALWFSVILNVNLAILNLLPIPVLDGGHIVLALIESVRRKPVNMRVLEVIQTSCAVLIVGYMLYITFFDVQDLPFVRKKLDQLEAQSPGKNSQMP
;
A
#
# COMPACT_ATOMS: atom_id res chain seq x y z
N THR A 1 -18.96 30.46 9.28
CA THR A 1 -18.70 29.24 10.06
C THR A 1 -18.93 27.96 9.27
N LEU A 2 -20.06 27.79 8.57
CA LEU A 2 -20.33 26.59 7.73
C LEU A 2 -19.41 26.40 6.51
N LYS A 3 -18.79 27.47 6.00
CA LYS A 3 -17.83 27.41 4.87
C LYS A 3 -16.46 26.83 5.25
N THR A 4 -16.12 26.77 6.54
CA THR A 4 -14.82 26.23 7.01
C THR A 4 -14.86 24.71 7.10
N ILE A 5 -16.03 24.13 7.40
CA ILE A 5 -16.24 22.67 7.42
C ILE A 5 -16.22 22.10 5.98
N GLY A 6 -16.74 22.84 5.00
CA GLY A 6 -16.63 22.49 3.58
C GLY A 6 -15.20 22.58 3.00
N ALA A 7 -14.30 23.33 3.64
CA ALA A 7 -12.91 23.46 3.19
C ALA A 7 -12.02 22.28 3.62
N VAL A 8 -12.37 21.58 4.72
CA VAL A 8 -11.74 20.33 5.12
C VAL A 8 -12.18 19.16 4.24
N ALA A 9 -13.37 19.25 3.63
CA ALA A 9 -13.85 18.32 2.60
C ALA A 9 -13.30 18.62 1.19
N SER A 10 -12.39 19.58 1.06
CA SER A 10 -11.73 19.89 -0.22
C SER A 10 -10.85 18.71 -0.66
N PRO A 11 -11.05 18.14 -1.86
CA PRO A 11 -10.24 17.07 -2.46
C PRO A 11 -8.79 17.46 -2.83
N LYS A 12 -8.22 18.45 -2.12
CA LYS A 12 -6.86 18.97 -2.27
C LYS A 12 -5.97 18.60 -1.08
N SER A 13 -6.29 17.52 -0.39
CA SER A 13 -5.26 16.78 0.31
C SER A 13 -4.45 16.04 -0.76
N ASP A 14 -3.33 16.64 -1.19
CA ASP A 14 -2.23 15.96 -1.88
C ASP A 14 -1.53 14.94 -0.97
N VAL A 15 -2.26 14.37 0.00
CA VAL A 15 -1.96 13.07 0.58
C VAL A 15 -2.64 12.04 -0.32
N LYS A 16 -2.36 12.13 -1.63
CA LYS A 16 -2.73 11.10 -2.58
C LYS A 16 -2.18 9.80 -2.04
N LEU A 17 -2.94 8.73 -2.22
CA LEU A 17 -2.49 7.35 -2.06
C LEU A 17 -1.20 7.02 -2.86
N GLN A 18 -0.65 7.96 -3.63
CA GLN A 18 0.71 7.95 -4.20
C GLN A 18 1.84 8.11 -3.17
N HIS A 19 1.57 8.66 -1.97
CA HIS A 19 2.54 8.69 -0.87
C HIS A 19 2.50 7.44 0.02
N LEU A 20 1.42 6.64 -0.08
CA LEU A 20 1.43 5.27 0.40
C LEU A 20 2.18 4.45 -0.66
N SER A 21 3.51 4.49 -0.58
CA SER A 21 4.36 3.64 -1.42
C SER A 21 3.89 2.20 -1.21
N GLY A 22 3.22 1.64 -2.23
CA GLY A 22 2.92 0.21 -2.26
C GLY A 22 4.21 -0.60 -2.23
N PRO A 23 4.15 -1.93 -2.10
CA PRO A 23 5.34 -2.78 -2.08
C PRO A 23 6.32 -2.49 -3.23
N VAL A 24 5.77 -2.26 -4.42
CA VAL A 24 6.53 -1.88 -5.63
C VAL A 24 7.16 -0.48 -5.50
N GLY A 25 6.43 0.49 -4.95
CA GLY A 25 6.95 1.84 -4.68
C GLY A 25 8.07 1.85 -3.64
N ILE A 26 7.95 1.06 -2.57
CA ILE A 26 9.01 0.87 -1.57
C ILE A 26 10.26 0.27 -2.23
N GLY A 27 10.10 -0.75 -3.08
CA GLY A 27 11.20 -1.33 -3.86
C GLY A 27 11.89 -0.31 -4.76
N ARG A 28 11.13 0.58 -5.43
CA ARG A 28 11.66 1.67 -6.24
C ARG A 28 12.47 2.66 -5.40
N ILE A 29 12.00 3.01 -4.20
CA ILE A 29 12.72 3.89 -3.27
C ILE A 29 14.06 3.26 -2.88
N TYR A 30 14.09 1.98 -2.52
CA TYR A 30 15.34 1.27 -2.25
C TYR A 30 16.28 1.28 -3.44
N TYR A 31 15.77 1.01 -4.65
CA TYR A 31 16.58 1.06 -5.86
C TYR A 31 17.23 2.43 -6.09
N LEU A 32 16.49 3.53 -5.88
CA LEU A 32 17.01 4.89 -5.97
C LEU A 32 18.03 5.20 -4.86
N LEU A 33 17.79 4.74 -3.63
CA LEU A 33 18.71 4.93 -2.51
C LEU A 33 20.05 4.23 -2.78
N PHE A 34 20.03 3.00 -3.31
CA PHE A 34 21.25 2.24 -3.61
C PHE A 34 22.10 2.80 -4.76
N GLN A 35 21.55 3.67 -5.61
CA GLN A 35 22.34 4.36 -6.65
C GLN A 35 23.22 5.48 -6.11
N SER A 36 23.01 5.91 -4.86
CA SER A 36 23.85 6.91 -4.21
C SER A 36 25.14 6.29 -3.66
N GLU A 37 26.24 7.05 -3.69
CA GLU A 37 27.53 6.69 -3.06
C GLU A 37 27.38 6.28 -1.58
N ARG A 38 26.37 6.84 -0.89
CA ARG A 38 26.02 6.51 0.51
C ARG A 38 24.81 5.58 0.65
N GLY A 39 24.50 4.82 -0.40
CA GLY A 39 23.24 4.09 -0.51
C GLY A 39 22.93 3.15 0.65
N TRP A 40 23.95 2.47 1.20
CA TRP A 40 23.79 1.62 2.38
C TRP A 40 23.35 2.38 3.64
N GLN A 41 23.94 3.56 3.90
CA GLN A 41 23.60 4.37 5.06
C GLN A 41 22.17 4.93 4.95
N LEU A 42 21.81 5.36 3.75
CA LEU A 42 20.47 5.86 3.39
C LEU A 42 19.40 4.76 3.47
N ALA A 43 19.70 3.56 2.95
CA ALA A 43 18.81 2.40 3.01
C ALA A 43 18.57 1.94 4.46
N LEU A 44 19.60 1.92 5.30
CA LEU A 44 19.47 1.61 6.72
C LEU A 44 18.63 2.66 7.45
N TRP A 45 18.88 3.95 7.24
CA TRP A 45 18.09 5.02 7.83
C TRP A 45 16.61 4.94 7.44
N PHE A 46 16.34 4.74 6.15
CA PHE A 46 14.98 4.55 5.64
C PHE A 46 14.32 3.30 6.24
N SER A 47 15.05 2.19 6.34
CA SER A 47 14.57 0.95 6.95
C SER A 47 14.20 1.14 8.43
N VAL A 48 15.03 1.87 9.20
CA VAL A 48 14.74 2.17 10.60
C VAL A 48 13.43 2.93 10.73
N ILE A 49 13.26 4.00 9.95
CA ILE A 49 12.02 4.80 10.00
C ILE A 49 10.81 4.00 9.57
N LEU A 50 10.93 3.20 8.50
CA LEU A 50 9.87 2.34 8.02
C LEU A 50 9.45 1.32 9.10
N ASN A 51 10.41 0.65 9.74
CA ASN A 51 10.14 -0.32 10.80
C ASN A 51 9.54 0.32 12.05
N VAL A 52 9.98 1.52 12.46
CA VAL A 52 9.39 2.25 13.59
C VAL A 52 7.93 2.60 13.29
N ASN A 53 7.63 3.09 12.09
CA ASN A 53 6.25 3.37 11.68
C ASN A 53 5.40 2.10 11.66
N LEU A 54 5.95 1.00 11.14
CA LEU A 54 5.27 -0.30 11.12
C LEU A 54 5.02 -0.82 12.53
N ALA A 55 5.97 -0.66 13.46
CA ALA A 55 5.81 -1.04 14.85
C ALA A 55 4.69 -0.24 15.55
N ILE A 56 4.61 1.07 15.30
CA ILE A 56 3.53 1.93 15.82
C ILE A 56 2.18 1.50 15.24
N LEU A 57 2.12 1.27 13.92
CA LEU A 57 0.90 0.78 13.27
C LEU A 57 0.49 -0.58 13.84
N ASN A 58 1.42 -1.52 14.00
CA ASN A 58 1.19 -2.85 14.56
C ASN A 58 0.66 -2.82 15.99
N LEU A 59 0.89 -1.75 16.75
CA LEU A 59 0.37 -1.57 18.10
C LEU A 59 -1.09 -1.06 18.14
N LEU A 60 -1.64 -0.63 17.00
CA LEU A 60 -3.02 -0.19 16.92
C LEU A 60 -4.00 -1.34 17.21
N PRO A 61 -5.20 -1.05 17.74
CA PRO A 61 -6.23 -2.05 18.05
C PRO A 61 -6.93 -2.58 16.76
N ILE A 62 -6.17 -3.00 15.76
CA ILE A 62 -6.67 -3.58 14.52
C ILE A 62 -6.60 -5.10 14.66
N PRO A 63 -7.71 -5.86 14.48
CA PRO A 63 -7.76 -7.30 14.71
C PRO A 63 -6.75 -8.16 13.93
N VAL A 64 -6.23 -7.65 12.81
CA VAL A 64 -5.26 -8.36 11.95
C VAL A 64 -3.80 -8.09 12.34
N LEU A 65 -3.57 -7.12 13.22
CA LEU A 65 -2.26 -6.70 13.72
C LEU A 65 -2.06 -7.20 15.16
N ASP A 66 -0.81 -7.33 15.58
CA ASP A 66 -0.43 -7.83 16.92
C ASP A 66 -1.09 -7.04 18.06
N GLY A 67 -1.26 -5.73 17.91
CA GLY A 67 -1.95 -4.83 18.85
C GLY A 67 -3.41 -5.18 19.08
N GLY A 68 -4.11 -5.73 18.08
CA GLY A 68 -5.49 -6.18 18.22
C GLY A 68 -5.64 -7.33 19.22
N HIS A 69 -4.73 -8.31 19.16
CA HIS A 69 -4.71 -9.41 20.11
C HIS A 69 -4.37 -8.96 21.53
N ILE A 70 -3.39 -8.05 21.67
CA ILE A 70 -3.00 -7.47 22.97
C ILE A 70 -4.20 -6.74 23.60
N VAL A 71 -4.92 -5.94 22.83
CA VAL A 71 -6.07 -5.17 23.31
C VAL A 71 -7.22 -6.09 23.68
N LEU A 72 -7.48 -7.15 22.90
CA LEU A 72 -8.51 -8.14 23.23
C LEU A 72 -8.18 -8.91 24.50
N ALA A 73 -6.92 -9.31 24.69
CA ALA A 73 -6.46 -9.95 25.92
C ALA A 73 -6.60 -9.01 27.13
N LEU A 74 -6.30 -7.72 26.95
CA LEU A 74 -6.48 -6.70 27.98
C LEU A 74 -7.96 -6.54 28.35
N ILE A 75 -8.84 -6.46 27.34
CA ILE A 75 -10.30 -6.38 27.52
C ILE A 75 -10.81 -7.65 28.21
N GLU A 76 -10.35 -8.83 27.83
CA GLU A 76 -10.73 -10.09 28.46
C GLU A 76 -10.29 -10.16 29.92
N SER A 77 -9.07 -9.70 30.23
CA SER A 77 -8.57 -9.58 31.60
C SER A 77 -9.43 -8.65 32.46
N VAL A 78 -9.90 -7.53 31.90
CA VAL A 78 -10.79 -6.58 32.61
C VAL A 78 -12.21 -7.14 32.72
N ARG A 79 -12.73 -7.76 31.65
CA ARG A 79 -14.14 -8.18 31.53
C ARG A 79 -14.41 -9.57 32.09
N ARG A 80 -13.36 -10.36 32.41
CA ARG A 80 -13.38 -11.74 32.93
C ARG A 80 -14.31 -12.70 32.16
N LYS A 81 -14.59 -12.41 30.89
CA LYS A 81 -15.48 -13.20 30.03
C LYS A 81 -14.80 -13.47 28.70
N PRO A 82 -14.76 -14.74 28.25
CA PRO A 82 -14.05 -15.11 27.03
C PRO A 82 -14.66 -14.42 25.82
N VAL A 83 -13.80 -13.93 24.92
CA VAL A 83 -14.21 -13.40 23.62
C VAL A 83 -14.48 -14.57 22.67
N ASN A 84 -15.47 -14.44 21.80
CA ASN A 84 -15.79 -15.49 20.84
C ASN A 84 -14.67 -15.60 19.78
N MET A 85 -13.78 -16.58 19.96
CA MET A 85 -12.60 -16.80 19.13
C MET A 85 -12.95 -17.01 17.65
N ARG A 86 -14.10 -17.63 17.37
CA ARG A 86 -14.55 -17.94 16.01
C ARG A 86 -14.88 -16.70 15.19
N VAL A 87 -15.41 -15.66 15.84
CA VAL A 87 -15.69 -14.36 15.19
C VAL A 87 -14.39 -13.63 14.92
N LEU A 88 -13.44 -13.68 15.85
CA LEU A 88 -12.14 -13.04 15.68
C LEU A 88 -11.36 -13.66 14.53
N GLU A 89 -11.32 -14.99 14.44
CA GLU A 89 -10.67 -15.72 13.35
C GLU A 89 -11.25 -15.34 11.99
N VAL A 90 -12.58 -15.31 11.85
CA VAL A 90 -13.24 -14.90 10.60
C VAL A 90 -12.89 -13.46 10.23
N ILE A 91 -12.92 -12.53 11.19
CA ILE A 91 -12.57 -11.13 10.94
C ILE A 91 -11.09 -10.99 10.54
N GLN A 92 -10.19 -11.69 11.24
CA GLN A 92 -8.76 -11.66 10.98
C GLN A 92 -8.43 -12.23 9.59
N THR A 93 -8.95 -13.41 9.26
CA THR A 93 -8.75 -14.03 7.94
C THR A 93 -9.36 -13.17 6.84
N SER A 94 -10.58 -12.65 7.04
CA SER A 94 -11.22 -11.76 6.06
C SER A 94 -10.38 -10.50 5.82
N CYS A 95 -9.87 -9.87 6.89
CA CYS A 95 -9.04 -8.68 6.78
C CYS A 95 -7.68 -8.98 6.12
N ALA A 96 -7.04 -10.09 6.47
CA ALA A 96 -5.79 -10.52 5.87
C ALA A 96 -5.94 -10.78 4.37
N VAL A 97 -6.99 -11.51 3.97
CA VAL A 97 -7.30 -11.78 2.56
C VAL A 97 -7.58 -10.48 1.81
N LEU A 98 -8.31 -9.53 2.41
CA LEU A 98 -8.55 -8.22 1.80
C LEU A 98 -7.26 -7.42 1.60
N ILE A 99 -6.37 -7.37 2.60
CA ILE A 99 -5.11 -6.64 2.51
C ILE A 99 -4.18 -7.28 1.47
N VAL A 100 -4.02 -8.61 1.49
CA VAL A 100 -3.20 -9.34 0.51
C VAL A 100 -3.78 -9.19 -0.89
N GLY A 101 -5.09 -9.33 -1.05
CA GLY A 101 -5.78 -9.12 -2.32
C GLY A 101 -5.59 -7.70 -2.85
N TYR A 102 -5.70 -6.69 -1.97
CA TYR A 102 -5.45 -5.29 -2.32
C TYR A 102 -3.98 -5.03 -2.69
N MET A 103 -3.03 -5.64 -1.98
CA MET A 103 -1.60 -5.60 -2.32
C MET A 103 -1.35 -6.14 -3.73
N LEU A 104 -1.92 -7.30 -4.05
CA LEU A 104 -1.80 -7.90 -5.38
C LEU A 104 -2.43 -7.00 -6.43
N TYR A 105 -3.65 -6.51 -6.19
CA TYR A 105 -4.36 -5.61 -7.09
C TYR A 105 -3.52 -4.36 -7.44
N ILE A 106 -2.99 -3.67 -6.43
CA ILE A 106 -2.12 -2.51 -6.66
C ILE A 106 -0.85 -2.92 -7.41
N THR A 107 -0.22 -4.04 -7.03
CA THR A 107 1.01 -4.51 -7.66
C THR A 107 0.79 -4.79 -9.15
N PHE A 108 -0.32 -5.46 -9.53
CA PHE A 108 -0.66 -5.70 -10.93
C PHE A 108 -0.88 -4.39 -11.70
N PHE A 109 -1.59 -3.43 -11.09
CA PHE A 109 -1.86 -2.14 -11.71
C PHE A 109 -0.60 -1.29 -11.88
N ASP A 110 0.27 -1.24 -10.87
CA ASP A 110 1.55 -0.50 -10.90
C ASP A 110 2.55 -1.12 -11.89
N VAL A 111 2.54 -2.45 -12.06
CA VAL A 111 3.35 -3.15 -13.07
C VAL A 111 2.87 -2.85 -14.49
N GLN A 112 1.56 -2.71 -14.70
CA GLN A 112 1.02 -2.37 -16.02
C GLN A 112 1.27 -0.91 -16.40
N ASP A 113 1.30 -0.01 -15.42
CA ASP A 113 1.55 1.43 -15.64
C ASP A 113 3.05 1.79 -15.76
N LEU A 114 3.93 0.78 -15.74
CA LEU A 114 5.38 1.01 -15.87
C LEU A 114 5.73 1.60 -17.25
N PRO A 115 6.51 2.70 -17.32
CA PRO A 115 6.89 3.37 -18.57
C PRO A 115 7.69 2.47 -19.54
N PHE A 116 8.27 1.38 -19.03
CA PHE A 116 8.96 0.37 -19.83
C PHE A 116 8.00 -0.49 -20.67
N VAL A 117 6.81 -0.81 -20.15
CA VAL A 117 5.78 -1.59 -20.87
C VAL A 117 5.14 -0.73 -21.95
N ARG A 118 4.80 0.52 -21.64
CA ARG A 118 4.32 1.51 -22.62
C ARG A 118 5.27 1.69 -23.81
N LYS A 119 6.57 1.93 -23.54
CA LYS A 119 7.58 2.07 -24.60
C LYS A 119 7.68 0.85 -25.52
N LYS A 120 7.44 -0.36 -25.00
CA LYS A 120 7.49 -1.61 -25.78
C LYS A 120 6.26 -1.76 -26.68
N LEU A 121 5.09 -1.32 -26.24
CA LEU A 121 3.86 -1.33 -27.04
C LEU A 121 3.90 -0.29 -28.15
N ASP A 122 4.39 0.92 -27.85
CA ASP A 122 4.56 1.98 -28.85
C ASP A 122 5.50 1.54 -29.98
N GLN A 123 6.53 0.74 -29.67
CA GLN A 123 7.45 0.18 -30.66
C GLN A 123 6.84 -0.96 -31.50
N LEU A 124 5.93 -1.75 -30.93
CA LEU A 124 5.23 -2.82 -31.65
C LEU A 124 4.14 -2.27 -32.57
N GLU A 125 3.47 -1.18 -32.18
CA GLU A 125 2.56 -0.43 -33.04
C GLU A 125 3.31 0.30 -34.16
N ALA A 126 4.48 0.88 -33.87
CA ALA A 126 5.33 1.51 -34.88
C ALA A 126 5.95 0.51 -35.87
N GLN A 127 6.02 -0.78 -35.52
CA GLN A 127 6.60 -1.84 -36.35
C GLN A 127 5.55 -2.72 -37.06
N SER A 128 4.25 -2.44 -36.93
CA SER A 128 3.19 -3.14 -37.68
C SER A 128 2.88 -2.40 -39.00
N PRO A 129 3.35 -2.88 -40.16
CA PRO A 129 3.05 -2.27 -41.45
C PRO A 129 1.75 -2.88 -41.99
N GLY A 130 0.65 -2.15 -41.88
CA GLY A 130 -0.56 -2.50 -42.65
C GLY A 130 -1.87 -2.35 -41.91
N LYS A 131 -2.35 -1.11 -41.79
CA LYS A 131 -3.80 -0.86 -41.82
C LYS A 131 -4.16 0.53 -42.36
N ASN A 132 -3.45 1.01 -43.37
CA ASN A 132 -3.90 2.12 -44.21
C ASN A 132 -4.02 1.64 -45.66
N SER A 133 -4.96 0.72 -45.88
CA SER A 133 -5.45 0.35 -47.21
C SER A 133 -6.90 -0.07 -47.07
N GLN A 134 -7.79 0.91 -46.87
CA GLN A 134 -9.12 0.91 -47.49
C GLN A 134 -9.80 2.28 -47.31
N MET A 135 -9.88 2.90 -48.48
CA MET A 135 -10.59 4.11 -48.95
C MET A 135 -12.12 4.02 -48.77
N PRO A 136 -12.94 5.04 -49.13
CA PRO A 136 -12.67 6.20 -49.98
C PRO A 136 -12.81 7.59 -49.33
#